data_AF-A0A931QYE0-F1
#
_entry.id   AF-A0A931QYE0-F1
#
_cell.length_a   1.000
_cell.length_b   1.000
_cell.length_c   1.000
_cell.angle_alpha   90.00
_cell.angle_beta   90.00
_cell.angle_gamma   90.00
#
_symmetry.space_group_name_H-M   'P 1'
#
loop_
_entity.id
_entity.type
_entity.pdbx_description
1 polymer ?
#
loop_
_entity_poly.entity_id
_entity_poly.type
_entity_poly.pdbx_seq_one_letter_code
_entity_poly.pdbx_strand_id
1 'polypeptide(L)' 'MALSHFAAMLLFSFLVAVVFGVLSKDTPRERALYGAKVFGTFIGIAVLLGWFMYLLAL' A
#
# COMPACT_ATOMS: atom_id res chain seq x y z
N MET A 1 4.41 7.47 22.38
CA MET A 1 4.72 7.91 20.99
C MET A 1 3.75 7.19 20.06
N ALA A 2 2.91 7.91 19.32
CA ALA A 2 2.00 7.33 18.34
C ALA A 2 2.71 7.14 17.00
N LEU A 3 2.29 6.15 16.20
CA LEU A 3 2.77 6.01 14.82
C LEU A 3 2.44 7.28 14.03
N SER A 4 3.38 7.76 13.22
CA SER A 4 3.07 8.80 12.25
C SER A 4 2.05 8.28 11.24
N HIS A 5 1.21 9.17 10.71
CA HIS A 5 0.19 8.78 9.73
C HIS A 5 0.78 8.04 8.52
N PHE A 6 1.96 8.50 8.07
CA PHE A 6 2.71 7.85 7.00
C PHE A 6 3.21 6.45 7.40
N ALA A 7 3.77 6.27 8.59
CA ALA A 7 4.18 4.96 9.07
C ALA A 7 2.99 4.00 9.23
N ALA A 8 1.84 4.50 9.68
CA ALA A 8 0.62 3.71 9.83
C ALA A 8 0.11 3.23 8.47
N MET A 9 0.14 4.10 7.46
CA MET A 9 -0.23 3.78 6.08
C MET A 9 0.72 2.74 5.45
N LEU A 10 2.04 2.87 5.66
CA LEU A 10 3.02 1.88 5.19
C LEU A 10 2.76 0.50 5.82
N LEU A 11 2.54 0.46 7.14
CA LEU A 11 2.25 -0.79 7.83
C LEU A 11 0.93 -1.41 7.35
N PHE A 12 -0.13 -0.59 7.24
CA PHE A 12 -1.44 -1.03 6.77
C PHE A 12 -1.36 -1.61 5.35
N SER A 13 -0.77 -0.87 4.41
CA SER A 13 -0.64 -1.31 3.02
C SER A 13 0.19 -2.58 2.89
N PHE A 14 1.24 -2.75 3.72
CA PHE A 14 2.02 -3.98 3.77
C PHE A 14 1.18 -5.18 4.22
N LEU A 15 0.42 -5.04 5.31
CA LEU A 15 -0.44 -6.11 5.81
C LEU A 15 -1.51 -6.51 4.78
N VAL A 16 -2.17 -5.53 4.17
CA VAL A 16 -3.16 -5.77 3.11
C VAL A 16 -2.51 -6.47 1.92
N ALA A 17 -1.35 -6.01 1.46
CA ALA A 17 -0.63 -6.65 0.37
C ALA A 17 -0.25 -8.11 0.66
N VAL A 18 0.13 -8.44 1.89
CA VAL A 18 0.40 -9.83 2.30
C VAL A 18 -0.86 -10.66 2.25
N VAL A 19 -1.97 -10.19 2.83
CA VAL A 19 -3.26 -10.92 2.84
C VAL A 19 -3.74 -11.17 1.40
N PHE A 20 -3.79 -10.13 0.58
CA PHE A 20 -4.20 -10.24 -0.82
C PHE A 20 -3.22 -11.10 -1.65
N GLY A 21 -1.91 -10.97 -1.39
CA GLY A 21 -0.86 -11.78 -1.97
C GLY A 21 -1.07 -13.27 -1.74
N VAL A 22 -1.28 -13.67 -0.49
CA VAL A 22 -1.45 -15.06 -0.08
C VAL A 22 -2.75 -15.67 -0.61
N LEU A 23 -3.85 -14.91 -0.63
CA LEU A 23 -5.17 -15.43 -1.01
C LEU A 23 -5.37 -15.60 -2.54
N SER A 24 -4.64 -14.85 -3.37
CA SER A 24 -5.04 -14.67 -4.78
C SER A 24 -4.31 -15.54 -5.80
N LYS A 25 -3.26 -16.28 -5.40
CA LYS A 25 -2.35 -16.98 -6.34
C LYS A 25 -1.91 -18.33 -5.81
N ASP A 26 -1.59 -19.25 -6.72
CA ASP A 26 -1.20 -20.62 -6.36
C ASP A 26 0.31 -20.74 -6.12
N THR A 27 1.13 -20.07 -6.94
CA THR A 27 2.58 -20.17 -6.81
C THR A 27 3.16 -19.08 -5.89
N PRO A 28 4.19 -19.38 -5.07
CA PRO A 28 4.83 -18.39 -4.20
C PRO A 28 5.34 -17.16 -4.96
N ARG A 29 5.84 -17.37 -6.19
CA ARG A 29 6.33 -16.30 -7.06
C ARG A 29 5.21 -15.33 -7.45
N GLU A 30 4.06 -15.86 -7.86
CA GLU A 30 2.91 -15.03 -8.23
C GLU A 30 2.31 -14.31 -7.02
N ARG A 31 2.26 -14.97 -5.84
CA ARG A 31 1.84 -14.35 -4.58
C ARG A 31 2.71 -13.13 -4.25
N ALA A 32 4.03 -13.26 -4.36
CA ALA A 32 4.98 -12.18 -4.10
C ALA A 32 4.83 -11.02 -5.09
N LEU A 33 4.73 -11.31 -6.40
CA LEU A 33 4.49 -10.30 -7.43
C LEU A 33 3.16 -9.57 -7.25
N TYR A 34 2.10 -10.31 -6.92
CA TYR A 34 0.78 -9.73 -6.69
C TYR A 34 0.77 -8.86 -5.43
N GLY A 35 1.34 -9.35 -4.32
CA GLY A 35 1.51 -8.58 -3.10
C GLY A 35 2.31 -7.29 -3.34
N ALA A 36 3.45 -7.37 -4.03
CA ALA A 36 4.25 -6.19 -4.37
C ALA A 36 3.47 -5.17 -5.20
N LYS A 37 2.67 -5.64 -6.17
CA LYS A 37 1.79 -4.79 -6.97
C LYS A 37 0.71 -4.11 -6.12
N VAL A 38 0.04 -4.84 -5.22
CA VAL A 38 -0.98 -4.28 -4.31
C VAL A 38 -0.36 -3.24 -3.37
N PHE A 39 0.80 -3.56 -2.77
CA PHE A 39 1.54 -2.66 -1.90
C PHE A 39 1.91 -1.35 -2.60
N GLY A 40 2.54 -1.46 -3.78
CA GLY A 40 2.92 -0.30 -4.59
C GLY A 40 1.71 0.52 -5.03
N THR A 41 0.57 -0.10 -5.31
CA THR A 41 -0.67 0.60 -5.65
C THR A 41 -1.19 1.41 -4.47
N PHE A 42 -1.23 0.83 -3.27
CA PHE A 42 -1.66 1.56 -2.07
C PHE A 42 -0.76 2.77 -1.77
N ILE A 43 0.57 2.58 -1.82
CA ILE A 43 1.52 3.68 -1.60
C ILE A 43 1.35 4.75 -2.69
N GLY A 44 1.28 4.33 -3.95
CA GLY A 44 1.13 5.24 -5.09
C GLY A 44 -0.12 6.10 -4.97
N ILE A 45 -1.28 5.49 -4.70
CA ILE A 45 -2.53 6.22 -4.51
C ILE A 45 -2.43 7.16 -3.31
N ALA A 46 -1.89 6.72 -2.18
CA ALA A 46 -1.81 7.56 -1.00
C ALA A 46 -0.88 8.78 -1.18
N VAL A 47 0.24 8.62 -1.88
CA VAL A 47 1.13 9.74 -2.24
C VAL A 47 0.47 10.68 -3.24
N LEU A 48 -0.20 10.14 -4.28
CA LEU A 48 -0.94 10.94 -5.25
C LEU A 48 -2.04 11.75 -4.56
N LEU A 49 -2.83 11.13 -3.68
CA LEU A 49 -3.86 11.81 -2.90
C LEU A 49 -3.27 12.88 -1.99
N GLY A 50 -2.15 12.59 -1.31
CA GLY A 50 -1.44 13.59 -0.50
C GLY A 50 -1.01 14.81 -1.33
N TRP A 51 -0.49 14.59 -2.54
CA TRP A 51 -0.15 15.67 -3.47
C TRP A 51 -1.39 16.44 -3.94
N PHE A 52 -2.46 15.75 -4.32
CA PHE A 52 -3.72 16.38 -4.75
C PHE A 52 -4.32 17.25 -3.64
N MET A 53 -4.26 16.81 -2.39
CA MET A 53 -4.70 17.62 -1.25
C MET A 53 -3.86 18.89 -1.08
N TYR A 54 -2.55 18.84 -1.34
CA TYR A 54 -1.69 20.03 -1.34
C TYR A 54 -2.08 21.00 -2.47
N LEU A 55 -2.38 20.48 -3.66
CA LEU A 55 -2.77 21.30 -4.81
C LEU A 55 -4.17 21.94 -4.64
N LEU A 56 -5.11 21.23 -4.01
CA LEU A 56 -6.47 21.70 -3.77
C LEU A 56 -6.56 22.68 -2.58
N ALA A 57 -5.58 22.63 -1.68
CA ALA A 57 -5.45 23.54 -0.55
C ALA A 57 -4.72 24.85 -0.88
N LEU A 58 -4.23 25.00 -2.12
CA LEU A 58 -3.58 26.21 -2.66
C LEU A 58 -4.62 27.12 -3.34
#